data_AF-A0A351H972-F1
#
_entry.id   AF-A0A351H972-F1
#
_cell.length_a   1.000
_cell.length_b   1.000
_cell.length_c   1.000
_cell.angle_alpha   90.00
_cell.angle_beta   90.00
_cell.angle_gamma   90.00
#
_symmetry.space_group_name_H-M   'P 1'
#
loop_
_entity.id
_entity.type
_entity.pdbx_description
1 polymer ?
#
loop_
_entity_poly.entity_id
_entity_poly.type
_entity_poly.pdbx_seq_one_letter_code
_entity_poly.pdbx_strand_id
1 'polypeptide(L)'
;GQSIPFETFLGFEGDKVPDIDLNFSGEYQERAHAFIEELFGRDHVFRAGTISTLAERTAFGFVRAYSEKSGRTLRRAEQERIARGIVGVKRTTGQHPGGLMIVPKDMDVHTFTPVQHPANDTKSSTLTTHFAYEVIHDDLVKIDALGHDDPTFIRMLKDITGVDPESIPMDDTETLAIFSSLKPLGVKYHELGTDMGTLGIPEFGTTFVRSMLADTRPSSFGELVRISGLSHGTDVWLNNAKDIITSKQASLSHVIACRDDIMNYLIARGMDPKEAFKIMEKVRKGKGLNRDDEDKVRSSGAPEWFINSCKKIKYLFPRAHAAAYVSMGYRVAYFKVHYPLAFYSTYFSIKGGEFDIDICTSDVNTIKKEIIRLRGDQERNVKDRAKETLLEVVMEMLLRGFGFLNVDLMKSHPTRFLIEGRSLRIPFNRLQNMGDKAARSIEQEREKRVFSSVEDLIRRTALNKTSVEMLRKHGALKGLAEKEQIRLF
;
A
#
# COMPACT_ATOMS: atom_id res chain seq x y z
N GLY A 1 -2.73 17.83 19.47
CA GLY A 1 -3.20 18.30 18.15
C GLY A 1 -2.02 18.48 17.22
N GLN A 2 -2.17 18.23 15.92
CA GLN A 2 -1.06 18.19 14.94
C GLN A 2 -0.79 19.52 14.21
N SER A 3 -1.38 20.62 14.68
CA SER A 3 -1.29 21.97 14.08
C SER A 3 -1.55 21.99 12.56
N ILE A 4 -2.67 21.38 12.15
CA ILE A 4 -3.12 21.31 10.76
C ILE A 4 -4.11 22.47 10.53
N PRO A 5 -3.80 23.44 9.66
CA PRO A 5 -4.72 24.52 9.32
C PRO A 5 -5.88 23.99 8.47
N PHE A 6 -7.09 24.48 8.74
CA PHE A 6 -8.30 24.05 8.03
C PHE A 6 -8.27 24.45 6.56
N GLU A 7 -7.62 25.58 6.26
CA GLU A 7 -7.50 26.19 4.94
C GLU A 7 -6.71 25.31 3.96
N THR A 8 -5.91 24.36 4.47
CA THR A 8 -5.33 23.29 3.63
C THR A 8 -6.42 22.49 2.88
N PHE A 9 -7.62 22.39 3.45
CA PHE A 9 -8.75 21.68 2.89
C PHE A 9 -9.58 22.56 1.92
N LEU A 10 -10.12 23.70 2.37
CA LEU A 10 -11.04 24.55 1.59
C LEU A 10 -10.42 25.81 0.97
N GLY A 11 -9.15 26.11 1.24
CA GLY A 11 -8.61 27.45 1.00
C GLY A 11 -9.17 28.46 2.00
N PHE A 12 -8.92 29.74 1.74
CA PHE A 12 -9.39 30.84 2.59
C PHE A 12 -10.76 31.39 2.16
N GLU A 13 -11.11 31.26 0.87
CA GLU A 13 -12.33 31.84 0.30
C GLU A 13 -13.30 30.76 -0.23
N GLY A 14 -13.04 29.48 0.06
CA GLY A 14 -13.79 28.38 -0.55
C GLY A 14 -13.50 28.23 -2.04
N ASP A 15 -12.35 28.73 -2.49
CA ASP A 15 -11.88 28.74 -3.88
C ASP A 15 -11.32 27.39 -4.34
N LYS A 16 -11.41 26.37 -3.48
CA LYS A 16 -10.97 25.01 -3.76
C LYS A 16 -12.13 24.04 -3.56
N VAL A 17 -12.43 23.26 -4.59
CA VAL A 17 -13.32 22.09 -4.48
C VAL A 17 -12.56 20.97 -3.77
N PRO A 18 -12.98 20.54 -2.57
CA PRO A 18 -12.32 19.46 -1.86
C PRO A 18 -12.82 18.10 -2.34
N ASP A 19 -11.94 17.11 -2.22
CA ASP A 19 -12.29 15.69 -2.21
C ASP A 19 -12.27 15.14 -0.77
N ILE A 20 -13.14 14.16 -0.50
CA ILE A 20 -13.15 13.42 0.77
C ILE A 20 -12.65 12.00 0.51
N ASP A 21 -11.47 11.70 1.05
CA ASP A 21 -10.84 10.39 0.97
C ASP A 21 -11.14 9.54 2.21
N LEU A 22 -11.64 8.33 2.00
CA LEU A 22 -11.93 7.35 3.05
C LEU A 22 -11.31 6.00 2.67
N ASN A 23 -10.44 5.49 3.54
CA ASN A 23 -9.85 4.16 3.40
C ASN A 23 -10.76 3.12 4.06
N PHE A 24 -11.38 2.28 3.25
CA PHE A 24 -12.14 1.10 3.68
C PHE A 24 -11.30 -0.17 3.52
N SER A 25 -11.63 -1.21 4.28
CA SER A 25 -11.14 -2.55 3.97
C SER A 25 -11.56 -2.93 2.55
N GLY A 26 -10.66 -3.56 1.78
CA GLY A 26 -11.00 -4.08 0.44
C GLY A 26 -12.21 -5.02 0.45
N GLU A 27 -12.42 -5.77 1.56
CA GLU A 27 -13.58 -6.65 1.73
C GLU A 27 -14.91 -5.88 1.95
N TYR A 28 -14.83 -4.60 2.33
CA TYR A 28 -15.99 -3.75 2.64
C TYR A 28 -16.24 -2.66 1.59
N GLN A 29 -15.25 -2.36 0.74
CA GLN A 29 -15.29 -1.24 -0.18
C GLN A 29 -16.54 -1.23 -1.07
N GLU A 30 -16.91 -2.38 -1.65
CA GLU A 30 -18.12 -2.51 -2.50
C GLU A 30 -19.41 -2.16 -1.73
N ARG A 31 -19.49 -2.52 -0.45
CA ARG A 31 -20.64 -2.18 0.41
C ARG A 31 -20.70 -0.68 0.70
N ALA A 32 -19.55 -0.05 0.95
CA ALA A 32 -19.48 1.39 1.14
C ALA A 32 -19.94 2.13 -0.13
N HIS A 33 -19.55 1.65 -1.29
CA HIS A 33 -20.01 2.21 -2.55
C HIS A 33 -21.51 2.06 -2.76
N ALA A 34 -22.05 0.87 -2.55
CA ALA A 34 -23.49 0.62 -2.67
C ALA A 34 -24.32 1.51 -1.73
N PHE A 35 -23.81 1.77 -0.52
CA PHE A 35 -24.46 2.69 0.42
C PHE A 35 -24.44 4.14 -0.08
N ILE A 36 -23.34 4.60 -0.68
CA ILE A 36 -23.28 5.95 -1.26
C ILE A 36 -24.24 6.08 -2.44
N GLU A 37 -24.32 5.06 -3.29
CA GLU A 37 -25.29 4.99 -4.40
C GLU A 37 -26.74 5.01 -3.89
N GLU A 38 -27.04 4.33 -2.78
CA GLU A 38 -28.36 4.38 -2.15
C GLU A 38 -28.67 5.77 -1.57
N LEU A 39 -27.70 6.39 -0.89
CA LEU A 39 -27.86 7.67 -0.22
C LEU A 39 -28.18 8.82 -1.19
N PHE A 40 -27.47 8.88 -2.32
CA PHE A 40 -27.63 9.94 -3.32
C PHE A 40 -28.61 9.58 -4.45
N GLY A 41 -28.89 8.28 -4.63
CA GLY A 41 -29.66 7.74 -5.75
C GLY A 41 -28.73 7.25 -6.87
N ARG A 42 -29.01 6.05 -7.40
CA ARG A 42 -28.15 5.37 -8.38
C ARG A 42 -27.91 6.18 -9.66
N ASP A 43 -28.89 6.99 -10.07
CA ASP A 43 -28.78 7.83 -11.27
C ASP A 43 -27.99 9.13 -11.04
N HIS A 44 -27.58 9.41 -9.79
CA HIS A 44 -26.81 10.59 -9.39
C HIS A 44 -25.39 10.26 -8.93
N VAL A 45 -24.97 9.00 -9.04
CA VAL A 45 -23.65 8.54 -8.62
C VAL A 45 -23.00 7.75 -9.74
N PHE A 46 -21.84 8.23 -10.20
CA PHE A 46 -21.08 7.59 -11.26
C PHE A 46 -19.67 7.31 -10.79
N ARG A 47 -19.06 6.20 -11.24
CA ARG A 47 -17.63 6.03 -11.04
C ARG A 47 -16.86 7.03 -11.88
N ALA A 48 -15.82 7.61 -11.32
CA ALA A 48 -14.86 8.33 -12.13
C ALA A 48 -14.24 7.37 -13.16
N GLY A 49 -14.40 7.65 -14.44
CA GLY A 49 -13.77 6.90 -15.52
C GLY A 49 -12.28 7.20 -15.61
N THR A 50 -11.51 6.22 -16.09
CA THR A 50 -10.08 6.41 -16.38
C THR A 50 -9.78 6.09 -17.83
N ILE A 51 -8.83 6.83 -18.40
CA ILE A 51 -8.34 6.62 -19.77
C ILE A 51 -6.90 6.11 -19.67
N SER A 52 -6.69 4.82 -19.93
CA SER A 52 -5.35 4.24 -19.93
C SER A 52 -4.69 4.48 -21.29
N THR A 53 -3.54 5.16 -21.27
CA THR A 53 -2.73 5.47 -22.44
C THR A 53 -1.51 4.55 -22.54
N LEU A 54 -0.84 4.55 -23.69
CA LEU A 54 0.42 3.83 -23.87
C LEU A 54 1.54 4.52 -23.06
N ALA A 55 2.05 3.82 -22.04
CA ALA A 55 3.27 4.18 -21.34
C ALA A 55 4.52 3.77 -22.14
N GLU A 56 5.66 4.38 -21.85
CA GLU A 56 6.92 4.18 -22.58
C GLU A 56 7.27 2.69 -22.75
N ARG A 57 7.24 1.90 -21.67
CA ARG A 57 7.62 0.48 -21.72
C ARG A 57 6.74 -0.31 -22.70
N THR A 58 5.43 -0.06 -22.71
CA THR A 58 4.50 -0.73 -23.65
C THR A 58 4.72 -0.25 -25.07
N ALA A 59 4.93 1.05 -25.28
CA ALA A 59 5.26 1.62 -26.58
C ALA A 59 6.54 0.99 -27.17
N PHE A 60 7.60 0.86 -26.38
CA PHE A 60 8.82 0.15 -26.79
C PHE A 60 8.56 -1.31 -27.15
N GLY A 61 7.74 -2.02 -26.37
CA GLY A 61 7.32 -3.39 -26.67
C GLY A 61 6.64 -3.51 -28.04
N PHE A 62 5.75 -2.58 -28.37
CA PHE A 62 5.07 -2.55 -29.68
C PHE A 62 6.02 -2.25 -30.83
N VAL A 63 6.93 -1.30 -30.66
CA VAL A 63 7.93 -0.97 -31.70
C VAL A 63 8.87 -2.15 -31.96
N ARG A 64 9.30 -2.88 -30.92
CA ARG A 64 10.09 -4.10 -31.09
C ARG A 64 9.33 -5.19 -31.83
N ALA A 65 8.10 -5.49 -31.40
CA ALA A 65 7.25 -6.47 -32.07
C ALA A 65 6.98 -6.10 -33.54
N TYR A 66 6.82 -4.81 -33.86
CA TYR A 66 6.70 -4.34 -35.24
C TYR A 66 8.00 -4.51 -36.03
N SER A 67 9.15 -4.18 -35.45
CA SER A 67 10.47 -4.37 -36.07
C SER A 67 10.68 -5.84 -36.45
N GLU A 68 10.37 -6.75 -35.53
CA GLU A 68 10.44 -8.20 -35.72
C GLU A 68 9.50 -8.68 -36.84
N LYS A 69 8.22 -8.29 -36.79
CA LYS A 69 7.21 -8.69 -37.78
C LYS A 69 7.46 -8.12 -39.17
N SER A 70 8.01 -6.91 -39.26
CA SER A 70 8.28 -6.24 -40.54
C SER A 70 9.61 -6.65 -41.17
N GLY A 71 10.43 -7.43 -40.46
CA GLY A 71 11.78 -7.80 -40.89
C GLY A 71 12.76 -6.63 -40.96
N ARG A 72 12.38 -5.44 -40.47
CA ARG A 72 13.22 -4.24 -40.48
C ARG A 72 14.06 -4.21 -39.22
N THR A 73 15.37 -4.05 -39.36
CA THR A 73 16.25 -3.82 -38.21
C THR A 73 16.27 -2.33 -37.88
N LEU A 74 15.52 -1.93 -36.86
CA LEU A 74 15.50 -0.55 -36.38
C LEU A 74 16.62 -0.31 -35.37
N ARG A 75 17.44 0.73 -35.58
CA ARG A 75 18.41 1.19 -34.58
C ARG A 75 17.69 1.64 -33.30
N ARG A 76 18.34 1.52 -32.14
CA ARG A 76 17.76 1.91 -30.86
C ARG A 76 17.21 3.34 -30.85
N ALA A 77 17.96 4.31 -31.37
CA ALA A 77 17.51 5.71 -31.45
C ALA A 77 16.20 5.87 -32.25
N GLU A 78 16.03 5.09 -33.32
CA GLU A 78 14.79 5.10 -34.12
C GLU A 78 13.65 4.41 -33.39
N GLN A 79 13.93 3.30 -32.68
CA GLN A 79 12.93 2.67 -31.82
C GLN A 79 12.44 3.63 -30.73
N GLU A 80 13.35 4.38 -30.11
CA GLU A 80 13.04 5.40 -29.09
C GLU A 80 12.25 6.58 -29.66
N ARG A 81 12.56 7.02 -30.89
CA ARG A 81 11.79 8.07 -31.58
C ARG A 81 10.36 7.62 -31.88
N ILE A 82 10.18 6.43 -32.46
CA ILE A 82 8.86 5.89 -32.79
C ILE A 82 8.06 5.62 -31.52
N ALA A 83 8.68 5.03 -30.49
CA ALA A 83 8.02 4.76 -29.21
C ALA A 83 7.49 6.06 -28.59
N ARG A 84 8.31 7.12 -28.54
CA ARG A 84 7.86 8.45 -28.08
C ARG A 84 6.68 9.01 -28.88
N GLY A 85 6.60 8.72 -30.18
CA GLY A 85 5.50 9.18 -31.04
C GLY A 85 4.15 8.52 -30.77
N ILE A 86 4.12 7.36 -30.09
CA ILE A 86 2.88 6.64 -29.76
C ILE A 86 2.54 6.66 -28.26
N VAL A 87 3.45 7.14 -27.42
CA VAL A 87 3.18 7.36 -25.99
C VAL A 87 2.03 8.35 -25.83
N GLY A 88 1.12 8.08 -24.90
CA GLY A 88 -0.06 8.93 -24.67
C GLY A 88 -1.26 8.59 -25.55
N VAL A 89 -1.11 7.76 -26.58
CA VAL A 89 -2.27 7.26 -27.35
C VAL A 89 -3.18 6.42 -26.44
N LYS A 90 -4.49 6.68 -26.49
CA LYS A 90 -5.51 5.92 -25.75
C LYS A 90 -5.44 4.44 -26.14
N ARG A 91 -5.41 3.56 -25.14
CA ARG A 91 -5.44 2.10 -25.32
C ARG A 91 -6.76 1.49 -24.85
N THR A 92 -7.18 1.82 -23.63
CA THR A 92 -8.38 1.26 -23.00
C THR A 92 -9.03 2.28 -22.07
N THR A 93 -10.24 1.99 -21.61
CA THR A 93 -10.93 2.71 -20.55
C THR A 93 -11.04 1.82 -19.31
N GLY A 94 -11.14 2.42 -18.14
CA GLY A 94 -11.28 1.72 -16.87
C GLY A 94 -12.07 2.55 -15.87
N GLN A 95 -11.94 2.19 -14.59
CA GLN A 95 -12.58 2.86 -13.48
C GLN A 95 -11.54 3.37 -12.48
N HIS A 96 -11.84 4.47 -11.81
CA HIS A 96 -11.05 4.96 -10.67
C HIS A 96 -11.14 3.96 -9.52
N PRO A 97 -10.05 3.74 -8.74
CA PRO A 97 -10.04 2.73 -7.68
C PRO A 97 -11.09 2.92 -6.57
N GLY A 98 -11.63 4.13 -6.38
CA GLY A 98 -12.69 4.39 -5.41
C GLY A 98 -13.51 5.65 -5.63
N GLY A 99 -13.30 6.35 -6.74
CA GLY A 99 -13.84 7.69 -6.98
C GLY A 99 -15.28 7.63 -7.42
N LEU A 100 -16.15 8.24 -6.62
CA LEU A 100 -17.57 8.40 -6.87
C LEU A 100 -17.87 9.86 -7.14
N MET A 101 -18.30 10.16 -8.37
CA MET A 101 -18.74 11.47 -8.82
C MET A 101 -20.20 11.65 -8.42
N ILE A 102 -20.48 12.70 -7.64
CA ILE A 102 -21.82 12.97 -7.12
C ILE A 102 -22.45 14.08 -7.96
N VAL A 103 -23.53 13.75 -8.68
CA VAL A 103 -24.29 14.69 -9.50
C VAL A 103 -25.39 15.31 -8.64
N PRO A 104 -25.55 16.65 -8.63
CA PRO A 104 -26.67 17.31 -7.93
C PRO A 104 -28.03 16.75 -8.35
N LYS A 105 -28.98 16.68 -7.42
CA LYS A 105 -30.30 16.06 -7.65
C LYS A 105 -31.14 16.79 -8.71
N ASP A 106 -30.87 18.08 -8.90
CA ASP A 106 -31.53 18.97 -9.85
C ASP A 106 -30.82 19.05 -11.21
N MET A 107 -29.76 18.27 -11.42
CA MET A 107 -28.96 18.27 -12.65
C MET A 107 -28.83 16.88 -13.27
N ASP A 108 -28.62 16.85 -14.58
CA ASP A 108 -28.35 15.63 -15.34
C ASP A 108 -26.84 15.48 -15.59
N VAL A 109 -26.33 14.24 -15.48
CA VAL A 109 -24.91 13.91 -15.67
C VAL A 109 -24.37 14.38 -17.02
N HIS A 110 -25.20 14.38 -18.07
CA HIS A 110 -24.83 14.80 -19.42
C HIS A 110 -24.59 16.30 -19.56
N THR A 111 -24.93 17.09 -18.54
CA THR A 111 -24.49 18.49 -18.42
C THR A 111 -22.97 18.58 -18.23
N PHE A 112 -22.36 17.53 -17.66
CA PHE A 112 -20.94 17.49 -17.32
C PHE A 112 -20.16 16.55 -18.23
N THR A 113 -20.68 15.34 -18.48
CA THR A 113 -19.95 14.30 -19.19
C THR A 113 -20.87 13.22 -19.76
N PRO A 114 -20.54 12.63 -20.93
CA PRO A 114 -21.15 11.37 -21.34
C PRO A 114 -20.84 10.26 -20.31
N VAL A 115 -21.60 9.16 -20.36
CA VAL A 115 -21.36 7.99 -19.50
C VAL A 115 -21.10 6.74 -20.34
N GLN A 116 -20.39 5.77 -19.78
CA GLN A 116 -20.07 4.52 -20.45
C GLN A 116 -19.81 3.40 -19.44
N HIS A 117 -19.71 2.16 -19.93
CA HIS A 117 -19.17 1.06 -19.13
C HIS A 117 -17.63 1.04 -19.16
N PRO A 118 -16.98 0.69 -18.03
CA PRO A 118 -15.54 0.50 -18.01
C PRO A 118 -15.15 -0.61 -19.00
N ALA A 119 -14.10 -0.38 -19.78
CA ALA A 119 -13.62 -1.31 -20.82
C ALA A 119 -14.70 -1.79 -21.83
N ASN A 120 -15.82 -1.06 -21.98
CA ASN A 120 -17.00 -1.46 -22.75
C ASN A 120 -17.63 -2.80 -22.30
N ASP A 121 -17.45 -3.20 -21.04
CA ASP A 121 -18.10 -4.41 -20.51
C ASP A 121 -19.57 -4.13 -20.20
N THR A 122 -20.46 -4.51 -21.11
CA THR A 122 -21.92 -4.34 -20.97
C THR A 122 -22.54 -5.21 -19.89
N LYS A 123 -21.79 -6.15 -19.30
CA LYS A 123 -22.24 -6.94 -18.14
C LYS A 123 -21.95 -6.24 -16.82
N SER A 124 -21.12 -5.20 -16.83
CA SER A 124 -20.81 -4.43 -15.63
C SER A 124 -22.04 -3.63 -15.19
N SER A 125 -22.46 -3.79 -13.93
CA SER A 125 -23.49 -2.96 -13.32
C SER A 125 -23.04 -1.52 -13.07
N THR A 126 -21.75 -1.25 -13.26
CA THR A 126 -21.11 0.02 -12.95
C THR A 126 -21.04 0.91 -14.18
N LEU A 127 -21.55 2.14 -14.05
CA LEU A 127 -21.36 3.21 -15.02
C LEU A 127 -20.20 4.11 -14.61
N THR A 128 -19.44 4.55 -15.61
CA THR A 128 -18.30 5.45 -15.47
C THR A 128 -18.54 6.75 -16.23
N THR A 129 -18.01 7.85 -15.73
CA THR A 129 -17.89 9.09 -16.51
C THR A 129 -17.02 8.85 -17.74
N HIS A 130 -17.37 9.43 -18.88
CA HIS A 130 -16.55 9.31 -20.09
C HIS A 130 -15.30 10.19 -20.00
N PHE A 131 -15.45 11.38 -19.44
CA PHE A 131 -14.31 12.22 -19.08
C PHE A 131 -13.64 11.67 -17.82
N ALA A 132 -12.32 11.72 -17.83
CA ALA A 132 -11.53 11.45 -16.65
C ALA A 132 -11.70 12.59 -15.63
N TYR A 133 -11.53 12.28 -14.35
CA TYR A 133 -11.76 13.21 -13.25
C TYR A 133 -11.03 14.55 -13.42
N GLU A 134 -9.81 14.53 -13.96
CA GLU A 134 -8.98 15.72 -14.14
C GLU A 134 -9.64 16.81 -15.00
N VAL A 135 -10.57 16.43 -15.88
CA VAL A 135 -11.30 17.35 -16.76
C VAL A 135 -12.48 18.01 -16.04
N ILE A 136 -13.12 17.30 -15.10
CA ILE A 136 -14.37 17.71 -14.42
C ILE A 136 -14.17 17.98 -12.92
N HIS A 137 -12.92 18.15 -12.48
CA HIS A 137 -12.57 18.22 -11.06
C HIS A 137 -13.14 19.45 -10.34
N ASP A 138 -13.41 20.53 -11.06
CA ASP A 138 -13.99 21.77 -10.52
C ASP A 138 -15.52 21.79 -10.62
N ASP A 139 -16.12 20.83 -11.33
CA ASP A 139 -17.56 20.84 -11.65
C ASP A 139 -18.39 19.96 -10.70
N LEU A 140 -17.81 18.85 -10.22
CA LEU A 140 -18.51 17.86 -9.41
C LEU A 140 -17.69 17.45 -8.19
N VAL A 141 -18.39 17.24 -7.07
CA VAL A 141 -17.78 16.70 -5.85
C VAL A 141 -17.47 15.22 -6.04
N LYS A 142 -16.29 14.81 -5.56
CA LYS A 142 -15.82 13.43 -5.56
C LYS A 142 -15.72 12.91 -4.13
N ILE A 143 -16.32 11.73 -3.89
CA ILE A 143 -16.08 10.93 -2.69
C ILE A 143 -15.16 9.78 -3.09
N ASP A 144 -13.96 9.73 -2.51
CA ASP A 144 -13.00 8.65 -2.74
C ASP A 144 -13.13 7.60 -1.63
N ALA A 145 -13.99 6.62 -1.88
CA ALA A 145 -14.12 5.43 -1.04
C ALA A 145 -13.12 4.36 -1.52
N LEU A 146 -11.90 4.44 -1.01
CA LEU A 146 -10.75 3.65 -1.45
C LEU A 146 -10.66 2.32 -0.70
N GLY A 147 -10.19 1.28 -1.39
CA GLY A 147 -9.83 -0.01 -0.78
C GLY A 147 -8.40 0.06 -0.29
N HIS A 148 -8.19 -0.23 1.00
CA HIS A 148 -6.88 -0.22 1.64
C HIS A 148 -6.72 -1.43 2.57
N ASP A 149 -5.48 -1.86 2.78
CA ASP A 149 -5.19 -3.01 3.65
C ASP A 149 -5.16 -2.64 5.13
N ASP A 150 -4.73 -1.43 5.48
CA ASP A 150 -4.62 -1.00 6.88
C ASP A 150 -5.90 -1.20 7.72
N PRO A 151 -7.12 -0.84 7.25
CA PRO A 151 -8.35 -1.13 8.00
C PRO A 151 -8.55 -2.64 8.22
N THR A 152 -8.25 -3.46 7.21
CA THR A 152 -8.30 -4.93 7.32
C THR A 152 -7.29 -5.43 8.35
N PHE A 153 -6.07 -4.88 8.31
CA PHE A 153 -4.96 -5.24 9.19
C PHE A 153 -5.33 -4.97 10.66
N ILE A 154 -5.80 -3.76 10.95
CA ILE A 154 -6.14 -3.34 12.31
C ILE A 154 -7.37 -4.06 12.82
N ARG A 155 -8.36 -4.32 11.96
CA ARG A 155 -9.51 -5.15 12.31
C ARG A 155 -9.08 -6.57 12.69
N MET A 156 -8.25 -7.23 11.90
CA MET A 156 -7.76 -8.57 12.22
C MET A 156 -6.97 -8.60 13.53
N LEU A 157 -6.15 -7.58 13.79
CA LEU A 157 -5.43 -7.45 15.06
C LEU A 157 -6.39 -7.31 16.25
N LYS A 158 -7.43 -6.48 16.12
CA LYS A 158 -8.49 -6.37 17.13
C LYS A 158 -9.22 -7.70 17.33
N ASP A 159 -9.60 -8.37 16.26
CA ASP A 159 -10.32 -9.66 16.32
C ASP A 159 -9.47 -10.75 17.00
N ILE A 160 -8.15 -10.75 16.81
CA ILE A 160 -7.22 -11.72 17.42
C ILE A 160 -6.92 -11.40 18.88
N THR A 161 -6.71 -10.12 19.21
CA THR A 161 -6.18 -9.71 20.52
C THR A 161 -7.23 -9.19 21.50
N GLY A 162 -8.39 -8.77 21.00
CA GLY A 162 -9.42 -8.06 21.76
C GLY A 162 -9.06 -6.60 22.12
N VAL A 163 -7.85 -6.14 21.78
CA VAL A 163 -7.41 -4.77 22.08
C VAL A 163 -8.07 -3.79 21.13
N ASP A 164 -8.65 -2.72 21.69
CA ASP A 164 -9.24 -1.66 20.89
C ASP A 164 -8.16 -0.74 20.30
N PRO A 165 -7.99 -0.65 18.97
CA PRO A 165 -6.91 0.11 18.35
C PRO A 165 -6.96 1.61 18.63
N GLU A 166 -8.14 2.15 18.95
CA GLU A 166 -8.33 3.55 19.31
C GLU A 166 -7.80 3.88 20.72
N SER A 167 -7.70 2.88 21.60
CA SER A 167 -7.16 3.03 22.95
C SER A 167 -5.63 3.01 23.03
N ILE A 168 -4.94 2.69 21.92
CA ILE A 168 -3.48 2.59 21.88
C ILE A 168 -2.84 3.98 22.05
N PRO A 169 -1.94 4.17 23.04
CA PRO A 169 -1.26 5.45 23.26
C PRO A 169 -0.25 5.72 22.15
N MET A 170 -0.19 6.97 21.66
CA MET A 170 0.72 7.38 20.56
C MET A 170 2.14 7.75 21.01
N ASP A 171 2.46 7.48 22.27
CA ASP A 171 3.72 7.79 22.94
C ASP A 171 4.31 6.58 23.72
N ASP A 172 3.82 5.37 23.46
CA ASP A 172 4.43 4.14 23.99
C ASP A 172 5.91 4.06 23.60
N THR A 173 6.77 3.96 24.62
CA THR A 173 8.23 4.10 24.47
C THR A 173 8.81 2.93 23.70
N GLU A 174 8.35 1.71 23.96
CA GLU A 174 8.85 0.51 23.26
C GLU A 174 8.40 0.50 21.80
N THR A 175 7.17 0.94 21.52
CA THR A 175 6.65 1.09 20.15
C THR A 175 7.42 2.18 19.38
N LEU A 176 7.65 3.36 19.96
CA LEU A 176 8.46 4.41 19.32
C LEU A 176 9.89 3.93 19.04
N ALA A 177 10.46 3.16 19.96
CA ALA A 177 11.85 2.71 19.84
C ALA A 177 12.09 1.80 18.62
N ILE A 178 11.08 1.09 18.09
CA ILE A 178 11.29 0.25 16.89
C ILE A 178 11.59 1.05 15.62
N PHE A 179 11.20 2.33 15.59
CA PHE A 179 11.49 3.23 14.47
C PHE A 179 12.94 3.72 14.44
N SER A 180 13.71 3.41 15.49
CA SER A 180 15.12 3.82 15.64
C SER A 180 16.06 2.71 16.12
N SER A 181 15.54 1.52 16.47
CA SER A 181 16.33 0.42 17.04
C SER A 181 15.62 -0.94 16.90
N LEU A 182 16.39 -2.04 17.00
CA LEU A 182 15.87 -3.40 17.18
C LEU A 182 15.67 -3.82 18.64
N LYS A 183 16.09 -2.99 19.62
CA LYS A 183 16.09 -3.36 21.04
C LYS A 183 14.73 -3.90 21.53
N PRO A 184 13.57 -3.27 21.23
CA PRO A 184 12.27 -3.77 21.68
C PRO A 184 11.88 -5.12 21.06
N LEU A 185 12.47 -5.48 19.92
CA LEU A 185 12.17 -6.74 19.24
C LEU A 185 13.06 -7.90 19.73
N GLY A 186 14.17 -7.61 20.41
CA GLY A 186 15.12 -8.63 20.89
C GLY A 186 15.98 -9.26 19.80
N VAL A 187 16.08 -8.64 18.62
CA VAL A 187 16.83 -9.15 17.45
C VAL A 187 18.13 -8.36 17.25
N LYS A 188 19.17 -9.00 16.73
CA LYS A 188 20.46 -8.34 16.47
C LYS A 188 20.63 -7.94 15.00
N TYR A 189 21.29 -6.79 14.79
CA TYR A 189 21.56 -6.24 13.46
C TYR A 189 22.22 -7.23 12.47
N HIS A 190 23.26 -7.96 12.91
CA HIS A 190 24.01 -8.86 12.03
C HIS A 190 23.20 -10.08 11.54
N GLU A 191 22.15 -10.44 12.28
CA GLU A 191 21.25 -11.53 11.93
C GLU A 191 20.23 -11.05 10.90
N LEU A 192 19.58 -9.91 11.17
CA LEU A 192 18.48 -9.37 10.36
C LEU A 192 18.92 -8.56 9.13
N GLY A 193 20.09 -7.93 9.17
CA GLY A 193 20.62 -7.09 8.08
C GLY A 193 20.06 -5.65 8.05
N THR A 194 19.30 -5.25 9.06
CA THR A 194 18.82 -3.88 9.29
C THR A 194 18.83 -3.62 10.80
N ASP A 195 18.98 -2.37 11.23
CA ASP A 195 18.92 -1.96 12.63
C ASP A 195 17.61 -1.24 12.97
N MET A 196 16.66 -1.21 12.03
CA MET A 196 15.30 -0.68 12.18
C MET A 196 14.32 -1.82 12.45
N GLY A 197 13.46 -1.65 13.45
CA GLY A 197 12.40 -2.62 13.79
C GLY A 197 11.11 -2.44 12.99
N THR A 198 11.13 -1.75 11.85
CA THR A 198 9.91 -1.37 11.10
C THR A 198 9.55 -2.32 9.96
N LEU A 199 10.19 -3.48 9.83
CA LEU A 199 9.82 -4.49 8.83
C LEU A 199 8.33 -4.85 8.91
N GLY A 200 7.64 -4.82 7.77
CA GLY A 200 6.21 -5.11 7.68
C GLY A 200 5.28 -4.04 8.27
N ILE A 201 5.81 -2.92 8.78
CA ILE A 201 5.00 -1.77 9.19
C ILE A 201 4.60 -0.96 7.95
N PRO A 202 3.31 -0.63 7.75
CA PRO A 202 2.86 0.24 6.66
C PRO A 202 3.66 1.55 6.63
N GLU A 203 3.97 2.03 5.43
CA GLU A 203 4.89 3.15 5.13
C GLU A 203 6.37 2.93 5.54
N PHE A 204 6.61 2.51 6.78
CA PHE A 204 7.94 2.49 7.40
C PHE A 204 8.78 1.24 7.12
N GLY A 205 8.20 0.19 6.56
CA GLY A 205 8.89 -1.07 6.29
C GLY A 205 9.72 -1.10 5.00
N THR A 206 9.53 -0.12 4.11
CA THR A 206 10.25 -0.09 2.83
C THR A 206 11.75 0.17 3.05
N THR A 207 12.59 -0.32 2.15
CA THR A 207 14.05 -0.07 2.22
C THR A 207 14.39 1.42 2.20
N PHE A 208 13.66 2.20 1.41
CA PHE A 208 13.84 3.65 1.32
C PHE A 208 13.53 4.35 2.64
N VAL A 209 12.38 4.05 3.25
CA VAL A 209 11.99 4.68 4.51
C VAL A 209 12.85 4.19 5.67
N ARG A 210 13.23 2.90 5.71
CA ARG A 210 14.21 2.41 6.69
C ARG A 210 15.56 3.12 6.60
N SER A 211 16.03 3.46 5.40
CA SER A 211 17.23 4.29 5.25
C SER A 211 17.03 5.70 5.82
N MET A 212 15.85 6.29 5.61
CA MET A 212 15.52 7.61 6.17
C MET A 212 15.45 7.58 7.69
N LEU A 213 14.84 6.54 8.27
CA LEU A 213 14.81 6.31 9.72
C LEU A 213 16.22 6.11 10.28
N ALA A 214 17.10 5.40 9.58
CA ALA A 214 18.49 5.22 9.99
C ALA A 214 19.26 6.54 10.05
N ASP A 215 19.02 7.43 9.07
CA ASP A 215 19.65 8.75 8.98
C ASP A 215 19.10 9.73 10.04
N THR A 216 17.84 9.57 10.48
CA THR A 216 17.13 10.59 11.27
C THR A 216 16.83 10.20 12.71
N ARG A 217 16.73 8.89 13.02
CA ARG A 217 16.44 8.32 14.33
C ARG A 217 15.30 9.05 15.07
N PRO A 218 14.08 9.07 14.51
CA PRO A 218 12.97 9.77 15.12
C PRO A 218 12.65 9.20 16.50
N SER A 219 12.24 10.09 17.40
CA SER A 219 12.00 9.83 18.82
C SER A 219 10.57 10.16 19.26
N SER A 220 9.79 10.81 18.39
CA SER A 220 8.41 11.22 18.69
C SER A 220 7.47 10.95 17.53
N PHE A 221 6.17 10.84 17.84
CA PHE A 221 5.12 10.72 16.83
C PHE A 221 5.17 11.86 15.80
N GLY A 222 5.40 13.11 16.25
CA GLY A 222 5.50 14.27 15.36
C GLY A 222 6.65 14.14 14.35
N GLU A 223 7.79 13.58 14.76
CA GLU A 223 8.89 13.29 13.83
C GLU A 223 8.53 12.19 12.85
N LEU A 224 7.79 11.14 13.26
CA LEU A 224 7.30 10.11 12.35
C LEU A 224 6.36 10.69 11.27
N VAL A 225 5.48 11.61 11.64
CA VAL A 225 4.62 12.32 10.66
C VAL A 225 5.45 13.05 9.62
N ARG A 226 6.57 13.66 10.04
CA ARG A 226 7.48 14.36 9.13
C ARG A 226 8.25 13.39 8.24
N ILE A 227 8.71 12.26 8.77
CA ILE A 227 9.33 11.20 7.97
C ILE A 227 8.37 10.67 6.91
N SER A 228 7.11 10.43 7.26
CA SER A 228 6.08 10.05 6.28
C SER A 228 5.98 11.09 5.17
N GLY A 229 5.81 12.37 5.51
CA GLY A 229 5.79 13.46 4.53
C GLY A 229 7.02 13.49 3.62
N LEU A 230 8.22 13.31 4.17
CA LEU A 230 9.48 13.29 3.44
C LEU A 230 9.67 12.06 2.55
N SER A 231 9.05 10.93 2.90
CA SER A 231 9.14 9.69 2.14
C SER A 231 8.24 9.66 0.91
N HIS A 232 7.29 10.59 0.79
CA HIS A 232 6.40 10.68 -0.35
C HIS A 232 6.75 11.90 -1.21
N GLY A 233 6.91 11.65 -2.51
CA GLY A 233 7.19 12.68 -3.51
C GLY A 233 8.63 12.71 -4.00
N THR A 234 8.78 12.92 -5.31
CA THR A 234 10.09 13.06 -5.95
C THR A 234 10.76 14.38 -5.51
N ASP A 235 12.07 14.32 -5.27
CA ASP A 235 12.91 15.46 -4.85
C ASP A 235 12.49 16.11 -3.52
N VAL A 236 11.80 15.37 -2.64
CA VAL A 236 11.48 15.81 -1.27
C VAL A 236 12.62 15.45 -0.30
N TRP A 237 12.99 14.17 -0.23
CA TRP A 237 14.10 13.71 0.61
C TRP A 237 15.45 13.75 -0.12
N LEU A 238 15.60 12.93 -1.16
CA LEU A 238 16.83 12.84 -1.95
C LEU A 238 17.07 14.15 -2.70
N ASN A 239 18.33 14.58 -2.77
CA ASN A 239 18.76 15.84 -3.39
C ASN A 239 18.14 17.11 -2.77
N ASN A 240 17.53 17.01 -1.58
CA ASN A 240 16.81 18.10 -0.93
C ASN A 240 16.91 18.02 0.60
N ALA A 241 15.88 17.54 1.31
CA ALA A 241 15.85 17.57 2.78
C ALA A 241 17.01 16.82 3.42
N LYS A 242 17.47 15.71 2.83
CA LYS A 242 18.64 14.97 3.32
C LYS A 242 19.89 15.84 3.36
N ASP A 243 20.14 16.59 2.29
CA ASP A 243 21.33 17.44 2.16
C ASP A 243 21.25 18.63 3.13
N ILE A 244 20.05 19.20 3.30
CA ILE A 244 19.78 20.30 4.24
C ILE A 244 20.07 19.85 5.69
N ILE A 245 19.63 18.66 6.07
CA ILE A 245 19.88 18.09 7.40
C ILE A 245 21.36 17.75 7.58
N THR A 246 21.97 17.08 6.60
CA THR A 246 23.38 16.67 6.66
C THR A 246 24.32 17.88 6.73
N SER A 247 24.02 18.94 5.98
CA SER A 247 24.76 20.21 6.01
C SER A 247 24.42 21.11 7.20
N LYS A 248 23.51 20.67 8.11
CA LYS A 248 23.07 21.40 9.30
C LYS A 248 22.43 22.76 9.02
N GLN A 249 21.86 22.95 7.82
CA GLN A 249 21.13 24.17 7.46
C GLN A 249 19.74 24.23 8.15
N ALA A 250 19.14 23.07 8.42
CA ALA A 250 17.94 22.92 9.23
C ALA A 250 17.90 21.52 9.88
N SER A 251 17.19 21.37 10.99
CA SER A 251 16.94 20.05 11.62
C SER A 251 15.73 19.35 10.99
N LEU A 252 15.54 18.06 11.33
CA LEU A 252 14.36 17.29 10.91
C LEU A 252 13.05 18.01 11.24
N SER A 253 12.97 18.68 12.39
CA SER A 253 11.79 19.46 12.82
C SER A 253 11.52 20.72 11.98
N HIS A 254 12.49 21.23 11.22
CA HIS A 254 12.39 22.51 10.50
C HIS A 254 12.43 22.41 8.97
N VAL A 255 12.81 21.26 8.39
CA VAL A 255 12.74 21.06 6.92
C VAL A 255 11.29 21.09 6.39
N ILE A 256 11.09 21.16 5.08
CA ILE A 256 9.75 21.08 4.49
C ILE A 256 9.37 19.60 4.36
N ALA A 257 8.47 19.11 5.21
CA ALA A 257 8.00 17.72 5.19
C ALA A 257 6.56 17.58 4.70
N CYS A 258 5.71 18.57 4.96
CA CYS A 258 4.33 18.61 4.50
C CYS A 258 4.01 19.98 3.90
N ARG A 259 3.02 20.07 3.02
CA ARG A 259 2.66 21.36 2.38
C ARG A 259 2.27 22.42 3.40
N ASP A 260 1.61 22.01 4.48
CA ASP A 260 1.20 22.86 5.59
C ASP A 260 2.40 23.56 6.26
N ASP A 261 3.60 22.96 6.21
CA ASP A 261 4.82 23.57 6.74
C ASP A 261 5.13 24.89 6.00
N ILE A 262 4.90 24.95 4.68
CA ILE A 262 5.17 26.14 3.86
C ILE A 262 4.23 27.27 4.27
N MET A 263 2.93 26.99 4.31
CA MET A 263 1.92 28.00 4.62
C MET A 263 2.11 28.53 6.05
N ASN A 264 2.21 27.63 7.04
CA ASN A 264 2.41 28.01 8.43
C ASN A 264 3.71 28.79 8.64
N TYR A 265 4.80 28.38 7.99
CA TYR A 265 6.10 29.04 8.11
C TYR A 265 6.07 30.48 7.56
N LEU A 266 5.43 30.69 6.42
CA LEU A 266 5.36 32.01 5.79
C LEU A 266 4.41 32.95 6.57
N ILE A 267 3.27 32.44 7.04
CA ILE A 267 2.33 33.21 7.88
C ILE A 267 3.00 33.63 9.19
N ALA A 268 3.73 32.72 9.85
CA ALA A 268 4.47 33.04 11.08
C ALA A 268 5.53 34.14 10.89
N ARG A 269 5.92 34.42 9.63
CA ARG A 269 6.85 35.48 9.23
C ARG A 269 6.16 36.73 8.69
N GLY A 270 4.85 36.83 8.86
CA GLY A 270 4.06 38.01 8.48
C GLY A 270 3.65 38.06 7.00
N MET A 271 3.80 36.96 6.25
CA MET A 271 3.23 36.88 4.91
C MET A 271 1.70 36.81 5.00
N ASP A 272 1.03 37.47 4.06
CA ASP A 272 -0.42 37.36 3.89
C ASP A 272 -0.85 35.87 3.75
N PRO A 273 -1.87 35.40 4.47
CA PRO A 273 -2.29 33.99 4.44
C PRO A 273 -2.70 33.48 3.06
N LYS A 274 -3.34 34.32 2.23
CA LYS A 274 -3.76 33.94 0.88
C LYS A 274 -2.56 33.77 -0.05
N GLU A 275 -1.57 34.65 0.05
CA GLU A 275 -0.31 34.49 -0.69
C GLU A 275 0.47 33.24 -0.22
N ALA A 276 0.56 33.01 1.09
CA ALA A 276 1.21 31.81 1.63
C ALA A 276 0.52 30.51 1.15
N PHE A 277 -0.81 30.50 1.10
CA PHE A 277 -1.61 29.39 0.56
C PHE A 277 -1.33 29.14 -0.94
N LYS A 278 -1.29 30.20 -1.76
CA LYS A 278 -0.96 30.07 -3.19
C LYS A 278 0.43 29.48 -3.40
N ILE A 279 1.42 29.95 -2.65
CA ILE A 279 2.80 29.44 -2.71
C ILE A 279 2.84 27.96 -2.31
N MET A 280 2.18 27.59 -1.21
CA MET A 280 2.04 26.20 -0.78
C MET A 280 1.45 25.31 -1.88
N GLU A 281 0.30 25.70 -2.46
CA GLU A 281 -0.39 24.91 -3.49
C GLU A 281 0.42 24.82 -4.79
N LYS A 282 1.23 25.84 -5.11
CA LYS A 282 2.13 25.83 -6.26
C LYS A 282 3.28 24.84 -6.06
N VAL A 283 3.95 24.90 -4.91
CA VAL A 283 5.08 24.03 -4.56
C VAL A 283 4.64 22.57 -4.45
N ARG A 284 3.52 22.27 -3.77
CA ARG A 284 3.04 20.88 -3.63
C ARG A 284 2.63 20.22 -4.95
N LYS A 285 2.35 21.02 -5.99
CA LYS A 285 2.05 20.56 -7.37
C LYS A 285 3.29 20.53 -8.27
N GLY A 286 4.49 20.76 -7.72
CA GLY A 286 5.73 20.72 -8.48
C GLY A 286 5.92 21.87 -9.46
N LYS A 287 5.15 22.96 -9.32
CA LYS A 287 5.21 24.15 -10.18
C LYS A 287 6.35 25.11 -9.79
N GLY A 288 7.08 24.80 -8.71
CA GLY A 288 8.20 25.61 -8.21
C GLY A 288 7.79 27.03 -7.80
N LEU A 289 8.76 27.94 -7.79
CA LEU A 289 8.58 29.37 -7.52
C LEU A 289 8.98 30.18 -8.76
N ASN A 290 8.20 31.20 -9.10
CA ASN A 290 8.62 32.20 -10.10
C ASN A 290 9.40 33.33 -9.40
N ARG A 291 9.92 34.31 -10.15
CA ARG A 291 10.72 35.41 -9.59
C ARG A 291 9.96 36.22 -8.53
N ASP A 292 8.69 36.51 -8.77
CA ASP A 292 7.85 37.26 -7.81
C ASP A 292 7.63 36.46 -6.51
N ASP A 293 7.35 35.15 -6.62
CA ASP A 293 7.24 34.27 -5.45
C ASP A 293 8.56 34.22 -4.66
N GLU A 294 9.70 34.11 -5.35
CA GLU A 294 11.03 34.10 -4.72
C GLU A 294 11.28 35.39 -3.94
N ASP A 295 10.97 36.55 -4.53
CA ASP A 295 11.16 37.85 -3.89
C ASP A 295 10.24 38.03 -2.69
N LYS A 296 8.98 37.58 -2.78
CA LYS A 296 8.04 37.55 -1.64
C LYS A 296 8.53 36.66 -0.50
N VAL A 297 8.95 35.43 -0.82
CA VAL A 297 9.47 34.49 0.19
C VAL A 297 10.75 35.03 0.82
N ARG A 298 11.66 35.60 0.03
CA ARG A 298 12.89 36.23 0.54
C ARG A 298 12.58 37.44 1.42
N SER A 299 11.59 38.25 1.06
CA SER A 299 11.16 39.43 1.84
C SER A 299 10.53 39.05 3.19
N SER A 300 10.00 37.84 3.35
CA SER A 300 9.57 37.29 4.65
C SER A 300 10.74 36.89 5.57
N GLY A 301 11.98 37.05 5.09
CA GLY A 301 13.21 36.65 5.80
C GLY A 301 13.46 35.13 5.77
N ALA A 302 12.80 34.39 4.89
CA ALA A 302 13.06 32.97 4.71
C ALA A 302 14.49 32.75 4.17
N PRO A 303 15.23 31.76 4.70
CA PRO A 303 16.60 31.50 4.26
C PRO A 303 16.62 30.93 2.84
N GLU A 304 17.75 31.10 2.15
CA GLU A 304 17.90 30.70 0.74
C GLU A 304 17.72 29.18 0.53
N TRP A 305 18.04 28.36 1.54
CA TRP A 305 17.79 26.92 1.47
C TRP A 305 16.29 26.59 1.36
N PHE A 306 15.42 27.38 1.99
CA PHE A 306 13.97 27.17 1.97
C PHE A 306 13.43 27.42 0.57
N ILE A 307 13.86 28.53 -0.05
CA ILE A 307 13.51 28.88 -1.44
C ILE A 307 13.97 27.78 -2.41
N ASN A 308 15.21 27.34 -2.27
CA ASN A 308 15.76 26.27 -3.10
C ASN A 308 15.05 24.92 -2.89
N SER A 309 14.63 24.61 -1.66
CA SER A 309 13.85 23.41 -1.37
C SER A 309 12.47 23.46 -2.05
N CYS A 310 11.75 24.58 -1.96
CA CYS A 310 10.47 24.81 -2.63
C CYS A 310 10.54 24.61 -4.15
N LYS A 311 11.67 24.98 -4.78
CA LYS A 311 11.86 24.83 -6.24
C LYS A 311 12.10 23.38 -6.68
N LYS A 312 12.63 22.54 -5.80
CA LYS A 312 12.96 21.14 -6.09
C LYS A 312 11.75 20.22 -6.00
N ILE A 313 10.93 20.40 -4.96
CA ILE A 313 9.78 19.55 -4.64
C ILE A 313 8.86 19.38 -5.85
N LYS A 314 8.62 18.13 -6.26
CA LYS A 314 7.69 17.80 -7.35
C LYS A 314 6.28 17.50 -6.87
N TYR A 315 6.17 17.00 -5.65
CA TYR A 315 4.91 16.69 -5.01
C TYR A 315 5.10 16.64 -3.50
N LEU A 316 4.10 17.08 -2.73
CA LEU A 316 4.18 17.12 -1.27
C LEU A 316 2.83 16.82 -0.62
N PHE A 317 2.84 15.96 0.39
CA PHE A 317 1.64 15.55 1.11
C PHE A 317 1.08 16.62 2.07
N PRO A 318 -0.24 16.64 2.30
CA PRO A 318 -0.83 17.32 3.45
C PRO A 318 -0.48 16.59 4.75
N ARG A 319 -0.26 17.37 5.81
CA ARG A 319 0.05 16.86 7.15
C ARG A 319 -1.06 15.97 7.70
N ALA A 320 -2.32 16.26 7.40
CA ALA A 320 -3.45 15.41 7.80
C ALA A 320 -3.32 13.97 7.28
N HIS A 321 -2.93 13.82 6.01
CA HIS A 321 -2.74 12.51 5.40
C HIS A 321 -1.55 11.78 6.04
N ALA A 322 -0.41 12.46 6.18
CA ALA A 322 0.75 11.89 6.87
C ALA A 322 0.38 11.46 8.31
N ALA A 323 -0.32 12.30 9.06
CA ALA A 323 -0.76 11.98 10.42
C ALA A 323 -1.70 10.76 10.48
N ALA A 324 -2.63 10.63 9.53
CA ALA A 324 -3.54 9.48 9.46
C ALA A 324 -2.78 8.17 9.19
N TYR A 325 -1.89 8.15 8.19
CA TYR A 325 -1.10 6.97 7.84
C TYR A 325 -0.12 6.59 8.96
N VAL A 326 0.55 7.58 9.56
CA VAL A 326 1.45 7.34 10.69
C VAL A 326 0.70 6.83 11.91
N SER A 327 -0.50 7.35 12.20
CA SER A 327 -1.34 6.82 13.28
C SER A 327 -1.63 5.33 13.08
N MET A 328 -1.90 4.92 11.83
CA MET A 328 -2.21 3.52 11.52
C MET A 328 -0.98 2.62 11.55
N GLY A 329 0.11 3.05 10.91
CA GLY A 329 1.41 2.36 10.99
C GLY A 329 1.91 2.22 12.43
N TYR A 330 1.72 3.25 13.26
CA TYR A 330 2.06 3.22 14.69
C TYR A 330 1.21 2.22 15.47
N ARG A 331 -0.11 2.17 15.23
CA ARG A 331 -0.98 1.16 15.86
C ARG A 331 -0.54 -0.25 15.47
N VAL A 332 -0.22 -0.49 14.20
CA VAL A 332 0.34 -1.79 13.76
C VAL A 332 1.67 -2.09 14.46
N ALA A 333 2.55 -1.09 14.63
CA ALA A 333 3.81 -1.21 15.35
C ALA A 333 3.61 -1.60 16.82
N TYR A 334 2.60 -1.06 17.50
CA TYR A 334 2.25 -1.45 18.86
C TYR A 334 1.97 -2.95 18.97
N PHE A 335 1.15 -3.50 18.05
CA PHE A 335 0.91 -4.94 18.01
C PHE A 335 2.16 -5.75 17.65
N LYS A 336 3.07 -5.22 16.83
CA LYS A 336 4.34 -5.88 16.51
C LYS A 336 5.21 -6.05 17.76
N VAL A 337 5.23 -5.05 18.64
CA VAL A 337 6.00 -5.08 19.89
C VAL A 337 5.32 -5.99 20.91
N HIS A 338 4.06 -5.71 21.23
CA HIS A 338 3.34 -6.28 22.37
C HIS A 338 2.58 -7.58 22.07
N TYR A 339 2.19 -7.80 20.80
CA TYR A 339 1.43 -8.98 20.34
C TYR A 339 2.04 -9.59 19.06
N PRO A 340 3.31 -10.01 19.08
CA PRO A 340 4.08 -10.33 17.87
C PRO A 340 3.44 -11.41 16.99
N LEU A 341 2.90 -12.49 17.56
CA LEU A 341 2.24 -13.53 16.78
C LEU A 341 0.95 -13.03 16.09
N ALA A 342 0.22 -12.10 16.71
CA ALA A 342 -0.95 -11.47 16.08
C ALA A 342 -0.53 -10.58 14.90
N PHE A 343 0.56 -9.82 15.06
CA PHE A 343 1.16 -9.07 13.97
C PHE A 343 1.58 -9.98 12.80
N TYR A 344 2.38 -11.01 13.05
CA TYR A 344 2.84 -11.91 11.99
C TYR A 344 1.70 -12.70 11.34
N SER A 345 0.75 -13.20 12.14
CA SER A 345 -0.47 -13.87 11.64
C SER A 345 -1.22 -12.97 10.66
N THR A 346 -1.45 -11.71 11.04
CA THR A 346 -2.17 -10.73 10.21
C THR A 346 -1.36 -10.38 8.96
N TYR A 347 -0.06 -10.10 9.12
CA TYR A 347 0.84 -9.75 8.03
C TYR A 347 0.87 -10.84 6.95
N PHE A 348 1.08 -12.10 7.32
CA PHE A 348 1.15 -13.19 6.33
C PHE A 348 -0.22 -13.56 5.75
N SER A 349 -1.31 -13.30 6.47
CA SER A 349 -2.66 -13.50 5.94
C SER A 349 -2.97 -12.50 4.83
N ILE A 350 -2.60 -11.24 5.00
CA ILE A 350 -2.90 -10.15 4.05
C ILE A 350 -1.81 -10.01 2.96
N LYS A 351 -0.53 -9.97 3.36
CA LYS A 351 0.62 -9.69 2.48
C LYS A 351 1.42 -10.95 2.09
N GLY A 352 1.01 -12.15 2.51
CA GLY A 352 1.71 -13.41 2.24
C GLY A 352 1.50 -14.01 0.84
N GLY A 353 1.21 -13.20 -0.18
CA GLY A 353 0.92 -13.68 -1.54
C GLY A 353 2.04 -14.53 -2.15
N GLU A 354 3.29 -14.16 -1.89
CA GLU A 354 4.49 -14.86 -2.39
C GLU A 354 5.09 -15.84 -1.36
N PHE A 355 4.29 -16.33 -0.42
CA PHE A 355 4.74 -17.27 0.61
C PHE A 355 5.06 -18.64 0.03
N ASP A 356 6.31 -19.04 0.15
CA ASP A 356 6.80 -20.36 -0.22
C ASP A 356 7.02 -21.19 1.05
N ILE A 357 6.25 -22.26 1.24
CA ILE A 357 6.31 -23.09 2.44
C ILE A 357 7.70 -23.70 2.63
N ASP A 358 8.33 -24.22 1.57
CA ASP A 358 9.63 -24.89 1.69
C ASP A 358 10.71 -23.91 2.16
N ILE A 359 10.69 -22.68 1.63
CA ILE A 359 11.66 -21.65 2.02
C ILE A 359 11.33 -21.06 3.39
N CYS A 360 10.07 -20.71 3.66
CA CYS A 360 9.68 -20.00 4.88
C CYS A 360 9.71 -20.90 6.13
N THR A 361 9.65 -22.22 5.96
CA THR A 361 9.80 -23.20 7.05
C THR A 361 11.24 -23.72 7.20
N SER A 362 12.16 -23.28 6.34
CA SER A 362 13.59 -23.64 6.42
C SER A 362 14.34 -22.84 7.50
N ASP A 363 15.64 -23.08 7.63
CA ASP A 363 16.49 -22.35 8.57
C ASP A 363 16.80 -20.91 8.09
N VAL A 364 17.16 -20.05 9.04
CA VAL A 364 17.45 -18.63 8.78
C VAL A 364 18.55 -18.41 7.72
N ASN A 365 19.55 -19.30 7.61
CA ASN A 365 20.60 -19.12 6.62
C ASN A 365 20.10 -19.39 5.20
N THR A 366 19.20 -20.36 5.03
CA THR A 366 18.56 -20.64 3.74
C THR A 366 17.71 -19.46 3.28
N ILE A 367 16.92 -18.87 4.18
CA ILE A 367 16.15 -17.64 3.90
C ILE A 367 17.07 -16.49 3.53
N LYS A 368 18.17 -16.28 4.28
CA LYS A 368 19.14 -15.21 4.02
C LYS A 368 19.81 -15.35 2.65
N LYS A 369 20.16 -16.58 2.24
CA LYS A 369 20.70 -16.85 0.89
C LYS A 369 19.70 -16.50 -0.20
N GLU A 370 18.42 -16.84 -0.02
CA GLU A 370 17.37 -16.50 -0.99
C GLU A 370 17.17 -14.98 -1.10
N ILE A 371 17.18 -14.24 0.03
CA ILE A 371 17.13 -12.78 0.01
C ILE A 371 18.32 -12.19 -0.77
N ILE A 372 19.54 -12.70 -0.55
CA ILE A 372 20.74 -12.25 -1.28
C ILE A 372 20.62 -12.56 -2.78
N ARG A 373 20.13 -13.76 -3.13
CA ARG A 373 19.91 -14.16 -4.53
C ARG A 373 18.93 -13.22 -5.22
N LEU A 374 17.79 -12.95 -4.58
CA LEU A 374 16.80 -11.99 -5.09
C LEU A 374 17.45 -10.62 -5.28
N ARG A 375 18.18 -10.12 -4.28
CA ARG A 375 18.88 -8.82 -4.36
C ARG A 375 19.89 -8.70 -5.49
N GLY A 376 20.59 -9.78 -5.80
CA GLY A 376 21.59 -9.84 -6.87
C GLY A 376 21.00 -9.81 -8.28
N ASP A 377 19.70 -10.09 -8.43
CA ASP A 377 19.04 -10.11 -9.74
C ASP A 377 18.73 -8.68 -10.22
N GLN A 378 19.28 -8.34 -11.40
CA GLN A 378 19.12 -7.04 -12.05
C GLN A 378 17.75 -6.89 -12.73
N GLU A 379 17.06 -7.99 -13.02
CA GLU A 379 15.76 -8.02 -13.70
C GLU A 379 14.59 -8.30 -12.76
N ARG A 380 14.78 -8.13 -11.44
CA ARG A 380 13.75 -8.36 -10.41
C ARG A 380 12.39 -7.73 -10.77
N ASN A 381 11.39 -8.59 -10.84
CA ASN A 381 10.01 -8.19 -11.08
C ASN A 381 9.29 -7.82 -9.75
N VAL A 382 8.01 -7.45 -9.84
CA VAL A 382 7.20 -7.04 -8.68
C VAL A 382 7.06 -8.18 -7.66
N LYS A 383 6.91 -9.42 -8.12
CA LYS A 383 6.79 -10.59 -7.25
C LYS A 383 8.09 -10.88 -6.51
N ASP A 384 9.24 -10.72 -7.17
CA ASP A 384 10.55 -10.93 -6.53
C ASP A 384 10.76 -9.94 -5.37
N ARG A 385 10.36 -8.68 -5.55
CA ARG A 385 10.42 -7.65 -4.48
C ARG A 385 9.44 -7.95 -3.34
N ALA A 386 8.24 -8.43 -3.67
CA ALA A 386 7.27 -8.85 -2.67
C ALA A 386 7.76 -10.06 -1.87
N LYS A 387 8.35 -11.06 -2.54
CA LYS A 387 8.99 -12.21 -1.92
C LYS A 387 10.15 -11.82 -1.03
N GLU A 388 11.03 -10.91 -1.49
CA GLU A 388 12.12 -10.36 -0.67
C GLU A 388 11.59 -9.76 0.63
N THR A 389 10.60 -8.86 0.53
CA THR A 389 10.00 -8.17 1.68
C THR A 389 9.33 -9.17 2.63
N LEU A 390 8.64 -10.17 2.09
CA LEU A 390 8.03 -11.24 2.87
C LEU A 390 9.08 -12.03 3.66
N LEU A 391 10.17 -12.44 2.99
CA LEU A 391 11.24 -13.22 3.61
C LEU A 391 11.98 -12.45 4.70
N GLU A 392 12.12 -11.12 4.59
CA GLU A 392 12.66 -10.30 5.67
C GLU A 392 11.79 -10.38 6.95
N VAL A 393 10.46 -10.36 6.80
CA VAL A 393 9.53 -10.48 7.93
C VAL A 393 9.49 -11.90 8.49
N VAL A 394 9.57 -12.93 7.63
CA VAL A 394 9.73 -14.33 8.06
C VAL A 394 11.00 -14.50 8.89
N MET A 395 12.13 -13.98 8.40
CA MET A 395 13.41 -14.04 9.10
C MET A 395 13.33 -13.34 10.46
N GLU A 396 12.71 -12.16 10.54
CA GLU A 396 12.48 -11.45 11.80
C GLU A 396 11.66 -12.29 12.78
N MET A 397 10.54 -12.88 12.33
CA MET A 397 9.68 -13.73 13.17
C MET A 397 10.47 -14.92 13.75
N LEU A 398 11.28 -15.60 12.92
CA LEU A 398 12.09 -16.73 13.36
C LEU A 398 13.16 -16.30 14.38
N LEU A 399 13.82 -15.17 14.16
CA LEU A 399 14.83 -14.62 15.08
C LEU A 399 14.23 -14.19 16.42
N ARG A 400 12.94 -13.85 16.46
CA ARG A 400 12.19 -13.60 17.71
C ARG A 400 11.73 -14.90 18.41
N GLY A 401 12.12 -16.07 17.89
CA GLY A 401 11.86 -17.37 18.51
C GLY A 401 10.45 -17.90 18.27
N PHE A 402 9.80 -17.48 17.18
CA PHE A 402 8.53 -18.06 16.71
C PHE A 402 8.79 -18.99 15.52
N GLY A 403 7.77 -19.75 15.11
CA GLY A 403 7.91 -20.67 13.98
C GLY A 403 6.63 -20.85 13.18
N PHE A 404 6.69 -21.76 12.20
CA PHE A 404 5.53 -22.16 11.42
C PHE A 404 5.20 -23.62 11.71
N LEU A 405 3.91 -23.93 11.64
CA LEU A 405 3.43 -25.30 11.59
C LEU A 405 2.86 -25.54 10.20
N ASN A 406 3.21 -26.70 9.62
CA ASN A 406 2.73 -27.11 8.31
C ASN A 406 1.19 -27.18 8.25
N VAL A 407 0.68 -27.24 7.03
CA VAL A 407 -0.75 -27.37 6.79
C VAL A 407 -1.30 -28.63 7.47
N ASP A 408 -2.45 -28.49 8.13
CA ASP A 408 -3.15 -29.55 8.84
C ASP A 408 -4.61 -29.56 8.38
N LEU A 409 -5.10 -30.73 7.94
CA LEU A 409 -6.43 -30.86 7.34
C LEU A 409 -7.56 -30.43 8.29
N MET A 410 -7.39 -30.65 9.59
CA MET A 410 -8.39 -30.36 10.61
C MET A 410 -8.24 -28.96 11.21
N LYS A 411 -7.02 -28.42 11.25
CA LYS A 411 -6.73 -27.16 11.94
C LYS A 411 -6.50 -25.96 11.04
N SER A 412 -5.96 -26.13 9.83
CA SER A 412 -5.59 -25.00 8.98
C SER A 412 -6.81 -24.24 8.49
N HIS A 413 -6.77 -22.90 8.50
CA HIS A 413 -7.81 -22.07 7.88
C HIS A 413 -7.63 -22.06 6.34
N PRO A 414 -8.67 -21.74 5.55
CA PRO A 414 -8.53 -21.55 4.11
C PRO A 414 -7.50 -20.50 3.72
N THR A 415 -7.52 -19.34 4.37
CA THR A 415 -6.78 -18.14 3.92
C THR A 415 -5.98 -17.41 5.00
N ARG A 416 -6.05 -17.83 6.27
CA ARG A 416 -5.49 -17.08 7.41
C ARG A 416 -4.49 -17.92 8.19
N PHE A 417 -3.37 -17.31 8.57
CA PHE A 417 -2.40 -17.94 9.46
C PHE A 417 -2.97 -17.94 10.88
N LEU A 418 -3.19 -19.11 11.47
CA LEU A 418 -3.72 -19.21 12.84
C LEU A 418 -2.60 -19.33 13.86
N ILE A 419 -2.79 -18.73 15.03
CA ILE A 419 -1.83 -18.82 16.14
C ILE A 419 -2.04 -20.14 16.88
N GLU A 420 -0.98 -20.93 17.02
CA GLU A 420 -0.98 -22.18 17.79
C GLU A 420 0.31 -22.26 18.62
N GLY A 421 0.19 -21.99 19.93
CA GLY A 421 1.34 -21.90 20.82
C GLY A 421 2.31 -20.79 20.40
N ARG A 422 3.56 -21.15 20.12
CA ARG A 422 4.61 -20.22 19.65
C ARG A 422 4.77 -20.16 18.13
N SER A 423 3.80 -20.70 17.39
CA SER A 423 3.91 -20.84 15.94
C SER A 423 2.65 -20.41 15.20
N LEU A 424 2.79 -20.21 13.90
CA LEU A 424 1.68 -19.95 12.99
C LEU A 424 1.37 -21.16 12.14
N ARG A 425 0.13 -21.62 12.19
CA ARG A 425 -0.42 -22.67 11.33
C ARG A 425 -0.61 -22.11 9.92
N ILE A 426 0.05 -22.71 8.93
CA ILE A 426 -0.04 -22.28 7.53
C ILE A 426 -1.45 -22.60 6.98
N PRO A 427 -2.12 -21.64 6.29
CA PRO A 427 -3.41 -21.88 5.65
C PRO A 427 -3.31 -22.65 4.33
N PHE A 428 -4.42 -23.23 3.89
CA PHE A 428 -4.46 -24.04 2.66
C PHE A 428 -4.05 -23.25 1.42
N ASN A 429 -4.48 -22.00 1.26
CA ASN A 429 -4.21 -21.18 0.06
C ASN A 429 -2.73 -20.76 -0.12
N ARG A 430 -1.84 -21.16 0.79
CA ARG A 430 -0.37 -20.98 0.64
C ARG A 430 0.31 -22.20 0.04
N LEU A 431 -0.43 -23.29 -0.16
CA LEU A 431 0.04 -24.39 -0.98
C LEU A 431 0.05 -23.97 -2.44
N GLN A 432 1.13 -24.28 -3.15
CA GLN A 432 1.19 -24.05 -4.59
C GLN A 432 0.02 -24.78 -5.27
N ASN A 433 -0.60 -24.12 -6.26
CA ASN A 433 -1.79 -24.62 -6.95
C ASN A 433 -3.04 -24.82 -6.06
N MET A 434 -3.11 -24.15 -4.90
CA MET A 434 -4.30 -24.11 -4.04
C MET A 434 -4.91 -22.71 -4.02
N GLY A 435 -5.94 -22.48 -4.85
CA GLY A 435 -6.68 -21.22 -4.83
C GLY A 435 -7.68 -21.11 -3.67
N ASP A 436 -8.13 -19.89 -3.35
CA ASP A 436 -9.06 -19.62 -2.25
C ASP A 436 -10.35 -20.44 -2.31
N LYS A 437 -10.91 -20.67 -3.51
CA LYS A 437 -12.11 -21.51 -3.69
C LYS A 437 -11.87 -22.95 -3.27
N ALA A 438 -10.73 -23.53 -3.66
CA ALA A 438 -10.37 -24.90 -3.29
C ALA A 438 -10.10 -24.99 -1.78
N ALA A 439 -9.34 -24.04 -1.22
CA ALA A 439 -9.09 -23.93 0.21
C ALA A 439 -10.39 -23.84 1.04
N ARG A 440 -11.34 -23.01 0.63
CA ARG A 440 -12.65 -22.87 1.30
C ARG A 440 -13.50 -24.14 1.19
N SER A 441 -13.42 -24.87 0.08
CA SER A 441 -14.14 -26.14 -0.06
C SER A 441 -13.69 -27.21 0.94
N ILE A 442 -12.39 -27.22 1.32
CA ILE A 442 -11.89 -28.12 2.36
C ILE A 442 -12.57 -27.80 3.71
N GLU A 443 -12.64 -26.52 4.08
CA GLU A 443 -13.25 -26.09 5.34
C GLU A 443 -14.75 -26.40 5.38
N GLN A 444 -15.47 -26.04 4.32
CA GLN A 444 -16.92 -26.31 4.23
C GLN A 444 -17.24 -27.81 4.32
N GLU A 445 -16.40 -28.66 3.72
CA GLU A 445 -16.62 -30.11 3.76
C GLU A 445 -16.18 -30.73 5.08
N ARG A 446 -15.05 -30.32 5.66
CA ARG A 446 -14.63 -30.89 6.97
C ARG A 446 -15.62 -30.58 8.09
N GLU A 447 -16.31 -29.45 8.03
CA GLU A 447 -17.36 -29.08 8.99
C GLU A 447 -18.59 -29.99 8.90
N LYS A 448 -18.91 -30.50 7.70
CA LYS A 448 -20.01 -31.47 7.52
C LYS A 448 -19.62 -32.85 8.06
N ARG A 449 -18.41 -33.31 7.71
CA ARG A 449 -17.90 -34.63 8.10
C ARG A 449 -16.40 -34.71 7.90
N VAL A 450 -15.70 -35.29 8.87
CA VAL A 450 -14.27 -35.63 8.76
C VAL A 450 -14.02 -36.49 7.53
N PHE A 451 -12.91 -36.24 6.83
CA PHE A 451 -12.52 -37.03 5.67
C PHE A 451 -12.08 -38.43 6.08
N SER A 452 -12.66 -39.45 5.46
CA SER A 452 -12.35 -40.87 5.72
C SER A 452 -11.12 -41.37 4.95
N SER A 453 -10.85 -40.77 3.79
CA SER A 453 -9.77 -41.15 2.88
C SER A 453 -9.38 -39.98 1.97
N VAL A 454 -8.25 -40.13 1.28
CA VAL A 454 -7.83 -39.19 0.22
C VAL A 454 -8.86 -39.17 -0.92
N GLU A 455 -9.46 -40.32 -1.26
CA GLU A 455 -10.55 -40.39 -2.23
C GLU A 455 -11.79 -39.59 -1.78
N ASP A 456 -12.19 -39.69 -0.51
CA ASP A 456 -13.30 -38.90 0.04
C ASP A 456 -13.02 -37.40 -0.02
N LEU A 457 -11.80 -37.00 0.33
CA LEU A 457 -11.35 -35.62 0.23
C LEU A 457 -11.47 -35.09 -1.21
N ILE A 458 -10.94 -35.81 -2.19
CA ILE A 458 -10.99 -35.40 -3.61
C ILE A 458 -12.43 -35.34 -4.11
N ARG A 459 -13.27 -36.33 -3.75
CA ARG A 459 -14.66 -36.40 -4.20
C ARG A 459 -15.50 -35.22 -3.71
N ARG A 460 -15.25 -34.77 -2.48
CA ARG A 460 -16.09 -33.76 -1.81
C ARG A 460 -15.63 -32.33 -2.03
N THR A 461 -14.35 -32.14 -2.32
CA THR A 461 -13.73 -30.80 -2.43
C THR A 461 -13.43 -30.43 -3.88
N ALA A 462 -13.15 -29.15 -4.13
CA ALA A 462 -12.76 -28.66 -5.46
C ALA A 462 -11.26 -28.83 -5.73
N LEU A 463 -10.64 -29.90 -5.20
CA LEU A 463 -9.21 -30.15 -5.31
C LEU A 463 -8.84 -30.81 -6.64
N ASN A 464 -7.75 -30.34 -7.23
CA ASN A 464 -7.12 -31.02 -8.37
C ASN A 464 -5.99 -31.95 -7.88
N LYS A 465 -5.49 -32.82 -8.76
CA LYS A 465 -4.44 -33.80 -8.44
C LYS A 465 -3.18 -33.13 -7.85
N THR A 466 -2.75 -32.02 -8.43
CA THR A 466 -1.57 -31.27 -7.98
C THR A 466 -1.76 -30.68 -6.58
N SER A 467 -2.94 -30.15 -6.26
CA SER A 467 -3.25 -29.65 -4.92
C SER A 467 -3.18 -30.75 -3.85
N VAL A 468 -3.61 -31.97 -4.18
CA VAL A 468 -3.53 -33.14 -3.29
C VAL A 468 -2.09 -33.59 -3.08
N GLU A 469 -1.28 -33.60 -4.14
CA GLU A 469 0.16 -33.89 -4.04
C GLU A 469 0.87 -32.90 -3.11
N MET A 470 0.52 -31.62 -3.18
CA MET A 470 1.06 -30.59 -2.27
C MET A 470 0.61 -30.82 -0.81
N LEU A 471 -0.67 -31.16 -0.58
CA LEU A 471 -1.14 -31.55 0.76
C LEU A 471 -0.36 -32.76 1.30
N ARG A 472 -0.08 -33.75 0.43
CA ARG A 472 0.72 -34.93 0.80
C ARG A 472 2.16 -34.54 1.13
N LYS A 473 2.81 -33.76 0.27
CA LYS A 473 4.20 -33.28 0.43
C LYS A 473 4.40 -32.57 1.77
N HIS A 474 3.46 -31.71 2.16
CA HIS A 474 3.53 -30.95 3.40
C HIS A 474 2.90 -31.66 4.62
N GLY A 475 2.60 -32.96 4.49
CA GLY A 475 2.21 -33.82 5.61
C GLY A 475 0.76 -33.68 6.07
N ALA A 476 -0.08 -32.91 5.37
CA ALA A 476 -1.48 -32.67 5.74
C ALA A 476 -2.37 -33.92 5.61
N LEU A 477 -1.94 -34.91 4.82
CA LEU A 477 -2.66 -36.19 4.61
C LEU A 477 -2.11 -37.33 5.47
N LYS A 478 -1.19 -37.05 6.41
CA LYS A 478 -0.57 -38.09 7.24
C LYS A 478 -1.63 -38.76 8.11
N GLY A 479 -1.74 -40.08 8.00
CA GLY A 479 -2.72 -40.90 8.74
C GLY A 479 -4.06 -41.09 8.04
N LEU A 480 -4.26 -40.50 6.87
CA LEU A 480 -5.47 -40.70 6.05
C LEU A 480 -5.24 -41.87 5.08
N ALA A 481 -6.19 -42.81 5.00
CA ALA A 481 -6.11 -43.92 4.04
C ALA A 481 -6.29 -43.41 2.60
N GLU A 482 -5.69 -44.08 1.61
CA GLU A 482 -5.86 -43.68 0.20
C GLU A 482 -7.29 -43.92 -0.31
N LYS A 483 -7.96 -44.97 0.16
CA LYS A 483 -9.32 -45.36 -0.24
C LYS A 483 -10.18 -45.76 0.95
N GLU A 484 -11.49 -45.61 0.81
CA GLU A 484 -12.47 -46.15 1.77
C GLU A 484 -12.53 -47.68 1.65
N GLN A 485 -12.25 -48.43 2.72
CA GLN A 485 -12.38 -49.89 2.71
C GLN A 485 -13.83 -50.38 2.87
N ILE A 486 -14.74 -49.52 3.35
CA ILE A 486 -16.17 -49.83 3.53
C ILE A 486 -16.97 -48.59 3.12
N ARG A 487 -17.86 -48.73 2.12
CA ARG A 487 -18.87 -47.73 1.77
C ARG A 487 -20.17 -48.10 2.50
N LEU A 488 -20.57 -47.31 3.49
CA LEU A 488 -21.91 -47.37 4.06
C LEU A 488 -22.76 -46.29 3.38
N PHE A 489 -23.93 -46.68 2.90
CA PHE A 489 -24.86 -45.87 2.11
C PHE A 489 -25.39 -44.66 2.87
#